data_AF-T1GVK3-F1
#
_entry.id   AF-T1GVK3-F1
#
_cell.length_a   1.000
_cell.length_b   1.000
_cell.length_c   1.000
_cell.angle_alpha   90.00
_cell.angle_beta   90.00
_cell.angle_gamma   90.00
#
_symmetry.space_group_name_H-M   'P 1'
#
loop_
_entity.id
_entity.type
_entity.pdbx_description
1 polymer ?
#
loop_
_entity_poly.entity_id
_entity_poly.type
_entity_poly.pdbx_seq_one_letter_code
_entity_poly.pdbx_strand_id
1 'polypeptide(L)'
;MFKLHSKLSNDTLQGHRERFRIVFSKLKEFYSSVKPLAYFADLIQVPALPESAPNFSSKIDLGSYVPPVVVIPEPPPEQVVDNLIDTETQQAENQIYERELNLKDQHIEHLRYEINSIVQMQNLEREEMKALKLENKSLLEKIHMLESDLIKTQNINSKLENCASSQIALEEKLQTEEEKQKLNEEKFVKLKTCYAQIRDEHIQLLRKNAETSKVLSNLQNDFTNMEKENSDLKFKLEEFQEKENVFNLEKSKEVESLNEELEKVQKDHFDLKDTYDKLLLDYNEANEKHGTFVKKTNLEIDNLKRKSEEYLAIESNLKERISQSDTNENKLKLELVELSNENLLKQRTCNELHEQIAVIESKNNELLSDMLSSKENCETLSSKNLELMQTNQNLLDEIDKLKIVEEKVIKLDNNVKEKEEALKSNMLILDKLTNDKSILKLNSKILFKP
;
A
#
# COMPACT_ATOMS: atom_id res chain seq x y z
N MET A 1 18.87 74.36 95.17
CA MET A 1 18.86 73.63 93.88
C MET A 1 20.10 72.75 93.65
N PHE A 2 21.34 73.25 93.72
CA PHE A 2 22.55 72.45 93.38
C PHE A 2 22.60 71.00 93.91
N LYS A 3 22.37 70.77 95.21
CA LYS A 3 22.36 69.41 95.84
C LYS A 3 21.28 68.45 95.28
N LEU A 4 20.31 68.95 94.50
CA LEU A 4 19.28 68.18 93.81
C LEU A 4 19.74 67.81 92.38
N HIS A 5 20.37 68.75 91.67
CA HIS A 5 21.00 68.50 90.35
C HIS A 5 22.18 67.51 90.43
N SER A 6 22.78 67.31 91.61
CA SER A 6 23.76 66.24 91.83
C SER A 6 23.17 64.85 92.07
N LYS A 7 21.83 64.70 92.09
CA LYS A 7 21.13 63.42 92.38
C LYS A 7 20.08 63.00 91.34
N LEU A 8 19.68 63.89 90.44
CA LEU A 8 18.64 63.64 89.43
C LEU A 8 19.15 63.98 88.03
N SER A 9 18.51 63.44 86.98
CA SER A 9 18.92 63.68 85.60
C SER A 9 18.67 65.12 85.15
N ASN A 10 19.33 65.52 84.06
CA ASN A 10 19.32 66.90 83.60
C ASN A 10 17.93 67.35 83.10
N ASP A 11 17.17 66.47 82.46
CA ASP A 11 15.83 66.78 81.92
C ASP A 11 14.79 66.95 83.01
N THR A 12 14.78 66.07 84.03
CA THR A 12 13.78 66.08 85.11
C THR A 12 13.71 67.43 85.84
N LEU A 13 14.80 68.20 85.85
CA LEU A 13 14.88 69.52 86.49
C LEU A 13 14.87 70.70 85.51
N GLN A 14 14.70 70.49 84.20
CA GLN A 14 14.68 71.56 83.19
C GLN A 14 13.60 72.62 83.49
N GLY A 15 12.36 72.20 83.70
CA GLY A 15 11.25 73.11 84.03
C GLY A 15 11.43 73.84 85.39
N HIS A 16 12.23 73.30 86.31
CA HIS A 16 12.58 73.99 87.56
C HIS A 16 13.65 75.06 87.34
N ARG A 17 14.64 74.82 86.47
CA ARG A 17 15.62 75.86 86.09
C ARG A 17 14.95 77.03 85.39
N GLU A 18 14.01 76.76 84.48
CA GLU A 18 13.37 77.83 83.72
C GLU A 18 12.43 78.69 84.58
N ARG A 19 11.61 78.07 85.45
CA ARG A 19 10.84 78.82 86.47
C ARG A 19 11.75 79.61 87.41
N PHE A 20 12.91 79.08 87.80
CA PHE A 20 13.87 79.83 88.62
C PHE A 20 14.43 81.04 87.88
N ARG A 21 14.81 80.93 86.61
CA ARG A 21 15.30 82.05 85.79
C ARG A 21 14.30 83.20 85.73
N ILE A 22 13.03 82.89 85.45
CA ILE A 22 11.94 83.87 85.40
C ILE A 22 11.78 84.61 86.75
N VAL A 23 11.86 83.88 87.87
CA VAL A 23 11.79 84.47 89.21
C VAL A 23 13.05 85.29 89.54
N PHE A 24 14.24 84.82 89.16
CA PHE A 24 15.51 85.51 89.39
C PHE A 24 15.58 86.85 88.65
N SER A 25 15.14 86.91 87.39
CA SER A 25 15.09 88.17 86.63
C SER A 25 14.18 89.20 87.30
N LYS A 26 12.96 88.80 87.68
CA LYS A 26 12.02 89.67 88.42
C LYS A 26 12.56 90.11 89.79
N LEU A 27 13.29 89.24 90.47
CA LEU A 27 13.93 89.58 91.75
C LEU A 27 15.10 90.56 91.55
N LYS A 28 15.88 90.42 90.47
CA LYS A 28 16.95 91.35 90.09
C LYS A 28 16.37 92.73 89.77
N GLU A 29 15.30 92.80 88.96
CA GLU A 29 14.55 94.03 88.66
C GLU A 29 14.04 94.70 89.94
N PHE A 30 13.41 93.94 90.85
CA PHE A 30 12.92 94.44 92.13
C PHE A 30 14.06 95.04 92.98
N TYR A 31 15.17 94.33 93.18
CA TYR A 31 16.32 94.85 93.93
C TYR A 31 16.94 96.08 93.26
N SER A 32 17.02 96.12 91.92
CA SER A 32 17.46 97.29 91.17
C SER A 32 16.54 98.50 91.32
N SER A 33 15.22 98.31 91.45
CA SER A 33 14.26 99.40 91.70
C SER A 33 14.21 99.88 93.14
N VAL A 34 14.45 98.99 94.12
CA VAL A 34 14.34 99.30 95.55
C VAL A 34 15.64 99.88 96.12
N LYS A 35 16.81 99.41 95.67
CA LYS A 35 18.12 99.87 96.15
C LYS A 35 18.37 101.39 96.07
N PRO A 36 17.93 102.14 95.04
CA PRO A 36 18.15 103.60 94.98
C PRO A 36 17.14 104.42 95.78
N LEU A 37 16.18 103.81 96.49
CA LEU A 37 15.24 104.54 97.33
C LEU A 37 15.92 104.96 98.65
N ALA A 38 16.04 106.26 98.88
CA ALA A 38 16.75 106.84 100.04
C ALA A 38 16.34 106.22 101.39
N TYR A 39 15.04 106.00 101.60
CA TYR A 39 14.50 105.37 102.82
C TYR A 39 15.11 104.01 103.15
N PHE A 40 15.51 103.22 102.15
CA PHE A 40 16.20 101.95 102.38
C PHE A 40 17.72 102.11 102.47
N ALA A 41 18.30 103.05 101.72
CA ALA A 41 19.75 103.28 101.68
C ALA A 41 20.34 103.59 103.07
N ASP A 42 19.64 104.41 103.86
CA ASP A 42 20.11 104.83 105.20
C ASP A 42 19.69 103.86 106.32
N LEU A 43 18.67 103.02 106.09
CA LEU A 43 18.04 102.18 107.13
C LEU A 43 18.46 100.71 107.10
N ILE A 44 18.68 100.12 105.91
CA ILE A 44 19.15 98.73 105.75
C ILE A 44 20.11 98.60 104.57
N GLN A 45 21.31 98.07 104.80
CA GLN A 45 22.24 97.79 103.71
C GLN A 45 21.74 96.61 102.86
N VAL A 46 21.02 96.90 101.77
CA VAL A 46 20.51 95.87 100.83
C VAL A 46 21.63 95.33 99.94
N PRO A 47 22.00 94.04 100.07
CA PRO A 47 23.10 93.44 99.30
C PRO A 47 22.71 93.19 97.84
N ALA A 48 23.69 93.27 96.94
CA ALA A 48 23.48 93.09 95.50
C ALA A 48 23.32 91.61 95.11
N LEU A 49 22.41 91.32 94.19
CA LEU A 49 22.35 90.02 93.51
C LEU A 49 23.45 89.91 92.42
N PRO A 50 23.95 88.70 92.14
CA PRO A 50 24.83 88.45 91.00
C PRO A 50 24.21 88.87 89.66
N GLU A 51 25.04 89.24 88.69
CA GLU A 51 24.56 89.72 87.39
C GLU A 51 23.80 88.65 86.59
N SER A 52 24.22 87.39 86.69
CA SER A 52 23.63 86.23 86.02
C SER A 52 23.03 85.23 87.00
N ALA A 53 21.95 84.57 86.61
CA ALA A 53 21.34 83.49 87.40
C ALA A 53 22.31 82.28 87.53
N PRO A 54 22.51 81.70 88.74
CA PRO A 54 23.45 80.60 88.94
C PRO A 54 23.19 79.37 88.06
N ASN A 55 24.24 78.76 87.53
CA ASN A 55 24.16 77.59 86.67
C ASN A 55 24.20 76.30 87.49
N PHE A 56 23.03 75.89 87.98
CA PHE A 56 22.84 74.67 88.77
C PHE A 56 23.31 73.35 88.13
N SER A 57 23.71 73.37 86.85
CA SER A 57 24.24 72.20 86.13
C SER A 57 25.77 72.10 86.21
N SER A 58 26.47 73.18 86.59
CA SER A 58 27.93 73.20 86.77
C SER A 58 28.31 72.87 88.21
N LYS A 59 29.20 71.90 88.40
CA LYS A 59 29.76 71.58 89.73
C LYS A 59 30.74 72.63 90.26
N ILE A 60 31.30 73.45 89.37
CA ILE A 60 32.25 74.53 89.72
C ILE A 60 31.50 75.68 90.43
N ASP A 61 30.30 76.00 89.95
CA ASP A 61 29.47 77.12 90.42
C ASP A 61 28.91 76.92 91.84
N LEU A 62 28.97 75.69 92.37
CA LEU A 62 28.61 75.39 93.76
C LEU A 62 29.62 75.93 94.78
N GLY A 63 30.88 76.15 94.39
CA GLY A 63 31.92 76.68 95.29
C GLY A 63 31.92 78.21 95.41
N SER A 64 31.35 78.93 94.44
CA SER A 64 31.42 80.39 94.35
C SER A 64 30.23 81.13 94.97
N TYR A 65 29.20 80.40 95.42
CA TYR A 65 27.96 81.01 95.91
C TYR A 65 28.05 81.41 97.39
N VAL A 66 28.23 82.71 97.65
CA VAL A 66 28.20 83.29 98.99
C VAL A 66 26.78 83.82 99.28
N PRO A 67 26.11 83.41 100.39
CA PRO A 67 24.80 83.94 100.75
C PRO A 67 24.92 85.38 101.30
N PRO A 68 24.06 86.32 100.88
CA PRO A 68 24.10 87.70 101.37
C PRO A 68 23.57 87.86 102.80
N VAL A 69 24.09 88.87 103.52
CA VAL A 69 23.73 89.25 104.90
C VAL A 69 23.43 90.76 104.96
N VAL A 70 22.58 91.20 105.88
CA VAL A 70 22.08 92.59 106.02
C VAL A 70 22.57 93.22 107.33
N VAL A 71 22.86 94.54 107.32
CA VAL A 71 23.33 95.34 108.47
C VAL A 71 22.57 96.68 108.52
N ILE A 72 22.46 97.29 109.70
CA ILE A 72 21.65 98.49 110.02
C ILE A 72 22.51 99.57 110.73
N PRO A 73 22.47 100.86 110.35
CA PRO A 73 23.11 102.00 111.05
C PRO A 73 22.12 102.83 111.95
N GLU A 74 22.63 103.86 112.67
CA GLU A 74 21.87 104.78 113.55
C GLU A 74 21.98 106.29 113.16
N PRO A 75 21.02 107.18 113.53
CA PRO A 75 20.88 108.55 112.97
C PRO A 75 21.12 109.78 113.93
N PRO A 76 21.32 111.03 113.41
CA PRO A 76 21.50 112.30 114.17
C PRO A 76 20.39 113.42 113.97
N PRO A 77 20.44 114.61 114.66
CA PRO A 77 19.32 115.61 114.76
C PRO A 77 19.54 117.07 114.18
N GLU A 78 18.54 117.98 114.34
CA GLU A 78 18.34 119.31 113.65
C GLU A 78 18.23 120.59 114.56
N GLN A 79 18.30 121.85 114.01
CA GLN A 79 18.04 123.18 114.70
C GLN A 79 17.60 124.37 113.76
N VAL A 80 17.13 125.53 114.31
CA VAL A 80 16.50 126.74 113.64
C VAL A 80 16.70 128.12 114.37
N VAL A 81 16.53 129.31 113.73
CA VAL A 81 16.59 130.72 114.33
C VAL A 81 15.86 131.87 113.54
N ASP A 82 15.72 133.10 114.12
CA ASP A 82 14.84 134.27 113.73
C ASP A 82 15.50 135.73 113.79
N ASN A 83 14.75 136.88 113.68
CA ASN A 83 15.26 138.27 113.37
C ASN A 83 14.57 139.54 114.06
N LEU A 84 15.18 140.77 113.92
CA LEU A 84 14.67 142.21 113.94
C LEU A 84 14.60 143.16 115.21
N ILE A 85 14.71 144.52 115.02
CA ILE A 85 14.74 145.69 116.00
C ILE A 85 14.21 147.05 115.36
N ASP A 86 13.90 148.13 116.14
CA ASP A 86 13.14 149.40 115.78
C ASP A 86 13.70 150.80 116.31
N THR A 87 12.89 151.92 116.36
CA THR A 87 13.27 153.39 116.26
C THR A 87 12.48 154.42 117.15
N GLU A 88 12.97 155.69 117.37
CA GLU A 88 12.29 156.89 118.00
C GLU A 88 12.81 158.28 117.44
N THR A 89 12.59 159.56 117.89
CA THR A 89 11.90 160.29 119.04
C THR A 89 11.32 161.70 118.64
N GLN A 90 11.29 162.79 119.48
CA GLN A 90 10.40 164.00 119.33
C GLN A 90 10.83 165.40 119.95
N GLN A 91 10.25 166.52 119.41
CA GLN A 91 9.82 167.84 120.01
C GLN A 91 10.83 168.88 120.64
N ALA A 92 10.46 170.14 121.02
CA ALA A 92 9.85 171.33 120.34
C ALA A 92 9.66 172.56 121.32
N GLU A 93 9.56 173.84 120.87
CA GLU A 93 9.35 175.03 121.79
C GLU A 93 8.56 176.26 121.20
N ASN A 94 7.83 177.00 122.05
CA ASN A 94 6.70 177.91 121.70
C ASN A 94 7.02 179.43 121.57
N GLN A 95 6.86 180.00 120.36
CA GLN A 95 6.07 181.25 120.11
C GLN A 95 6.03 181.68 118.62
N ILE A 96 7.00 181.25 117.81
CA ILE A 96 6.78 181.13 116.35
C ILE A 96 5.51 180.28 116.10
N TYR A 97 5.26 179.35 117.03
CA TYR A 97 4.17 178.40 117.14
C TYR A 97 2.78 178.83 116.68
N GLU A 98 2.26 180.06 116.77
CA GLU A 98 0.92 180.29 116.15
C GLU A 98 1.01 180.31 114.61
N ARG A 99 2.07 180.90 114.07
CA ARG A 99 2.33 180.92 112.62
C ARG A 99 2.91 179.59 112.15
N GLU A 100 3.76 178.98 112.98
CA GLU A 100 4.28 177.63 112.75
C GLU A 100 3.20 176.55 112.89
N LEU A 101 2.21 176.70 113.78
CA LEU A 101 1.07 175.79 113.92
C LEU A 101 0.15 175.95 112.73
N ASN A 102 -0.20 177.17 112.30
CA ASN A 102 -0.98 177.36 111.07
C ASN A 102 -0.26 176.78 109.83
N LEU A 103 1.07 176.92 109.73
CA LEU A 103 1.86 176.27 108.68
C LEU A 103 1.97 174.75 108.85
N LYS A 104 2.08 174.24 110.09
CA LYS A 104 2.05 172.80 110.39
C LYS A 104 0.67 172.20 110.17
N ASP A 105 -0.40 172.94 110.38
CA ASP A 105 -1.80 172.56 110.14
C ASP A 105 -2.06 172.51 108.63
N GLN A 106 -1.61 173.51 107.87
CA GLN A 106 -1.61 173.45 106.40
C GLN A 106 -0.76 172.27 105.88
N HIS A 107 0.39 171.99 106.50
CA HIS A 107 1.21 170.83 106.17
C HIS A 107 0.55 169.51 106.59
N ILE A 108 -0.15 169.46 107.72
CA ILE A 108 -0.92 168.30 108.21
C ILE A 108 -2.11 168.05 107.28
N GLU A 109 -2.82 169.06 106.80
CA GLU A 109 -3.89 168.91 105.80
C GLU A 109 -3.32 168.49 104.43
N HIS A 110 -2.14 168.99 104.04
CA HIS A 110 -1.45 168.51 102.83
C HIS A 110 -1.02 167.04 102.95
N LEU A 111 -0.40 166.65 104.07
CA LEU A 111 -0.04 165.27 104.37
C LEU A 111 -1.28 164.38 104.51
N ARG A 112 -2.40 164.88 105.07
CA ARG A 112 -3.68 164.17 105.09
C ARG A 112 -4.22 163.96 103.68
N TYR A 113 -4.12 164.93 102.79
CA TYR A 113 -4.49 164.76 101.39
C TYR A 113 -3.60 163.73 100.69
N GLU A 114 -2.27 163.80 100.88
CA GLU A 114 -1.30 162.86 100.33
C GLU A 114 -1.52 161.43 100.86
N ILE A 115 -1.69 161.25 102.17
CA ILE A 115 -2.04 159.97 102.80
C ILE A 115 -3.36 159.43 102.24
N ASN A 116 -4.40 160.25 102.09
CA ASN A 116 -5.66 159.82 101.48
C ASN A 116 -5.48 159.41 100.01
N SER A 117 -4.64 160.12 99.25
CA SER A 117 -4.30 159.77 97.86
C SER A 117 -3.54 158.44 97.79
N ILE A 118 -2.56 158.21 98.67
CA ILE A 118 -1.80 156.96 98.77
C ILE A 118 -2.73 155.80 99.17
N VAL A 119 -3.64 156.00 100.12
CA VAL A 119 -4.65 155.01 100.51
C VAL A 119 -5.62 154.70 99.37
N GLN A 120 -6.00 155.68 98.56
CA GLN A 120 -6.81 155.44 97.35
C GLN A 120 -6.04 154.61 96.31
N MET A 121 -4.79 154.95 96.01
CA MET A 121 -3.94 154.16 95.10
C MET A 121 -3.74 152.73 95.61
N GLN A 122 -3.40 152.55 96.89
CA GLN A 122 -3.22 151.22 97.48
C GLN A 122 -4.52 150.38 97.47
N ASN A 123 -5.70 151.02 97.55
CA ASN A 123 -6.97 150.31 97.40
C ASN A 123 -7.22 149.90 95.94
N LEU A 124 -6.88 150.74 94.95
CA LEU A 124 -6.96 150.38 93.53
C LEU A 124 -6.01 149.22 93.18
N GLU A 125 -4.73 149.31 93.58
CA GLU A 125 -3.75 148.21 93.42
C GLU A 125 -4.25 146.91 94.08
N ARG A 126 -4.87 147.02 95.26
CA ARG A 126 -5.48 145.89 95.98
C ARG A 126 -6.71 145.31 95.25
N GLU A 127 -7.41 146.08 94.43
CA GLU A 127 -8.53 145.59 93.61
C GLU A 127 -8.04 144.98 92.29
N GLU A 128 -7.07 145.58 91.61
CA GLU A 128 -6.39 144.98 90.46
C GLU A 128 -5.73 143.65 90.85
N MET A 129 -5.03 143.59 91.98
CA MET A 129 -4.43 142.35 92.50
C MET A 129 -5.47 141.30 92.95
N LYS A 130 -6.73 141.68 93.25
CA LYS A 130 -7.82 140.71 93.41
C LYS A 130 -8.31 140.19 92.06
N ALA A 131 -8.49 141.08 91.08
CA ALA A 131 -8.93 140.72 89.74
C ALA A 131 -7.94 139.76 89.06
N LEU A 132 -6.65 140.10 89.05
CA LEU A 132 -5.59 139.24 88.52
C LEU A 132 -5.50 137.88 89.23
N LYS A 133 -5.72 137.82 90.55
CA LYS A 133 -5.78 136.54 91.29
C LYS A 133 -7.00 135.69 90.90
N LEU A 134 -8.15 136.32 90.67
CA LEU A 134 -9.36 135.63 90.21
C LEU A 134 -9.20 135.10 88.77
N GLU A 135 -8.61 135.90 87.89
CA GLU A 135 -8.28 135.50 86.51
C GLU A 135 -7.27 134.34 86.49
N ASN A 136 -6.16 134.44 87.23
CA ASN A 136 -5.18 133.35 87.33
C ASN A 136 -5.81 132.05 87.87
N LYS A 137 -6.73 132.13 88.84
CA LYS A 137 -7.48 130.96 89.32
C LYS A 137 -8.35 130.35 88.22
N SER A 138 -9.06 131.18 87.45
CA SER A 138 -9.89 130.72 86.31
C SER A 138 -9.05 130.09 85.20
N LEU A 139 -7.88 130.66 84.89
CA LEU A 139 -6.94 130.10 83.93
C LEU A 139 -6.35 128.76 84.41
N LEU A 140 -5.99 128.64 85.70
CA LEU A 140 -5.50 127.38 86.28
C LEU A 140 -6.58 126.28 86.25
N GLU A 141 -7.82 126.60 86.61
CA GLU A 141 -8.96 125.68 86.48
C GLU A 141 -9.16 125.23 85.03
N LYS A 142 -9.05 126.15 84.07
CA LYS A 142 -9.15 125.85 82.63
C LYS A 142 -8.00 124.96 82.14
N ILE A 143 -6.77 125.17 82.62
CA ILE A 143 -5.61 124.31 82.33
C ILE A 143 -5.88 122.89 82.84
N HIS A 144 -6.30 122.72 84.09
CA HIS A 144 -6.60 121.39 84.65
C HIS A 144 -7.75 120.66 83.94
N MET A 145 -8.75 121.38 83.42
CA MET A 145 -9.76 120.75 82.54
C MET A 145 -9.15 120.26 81.23
N LEU A 146 -8.33 121.08 80.56
CA LEU A 146 -7.67 120.71 79.30
C LEU A 146 -6.67 119.56 79.47
N GLU A 147 -5.92 119.51 80.57
CA GLU A 147 -5.07 118.38 80.94
C GLU A 147 -5.90 117.10 81.14
N SER A 148 -7.03 117.20 81.87
CA SER A 148 -7.95 116.09 82.07
C SER A 148 -8.53 115.55 80.76
N ASP A 149 -8.93 116.44 79.85
CA ASP A 149 -9.51 116.07 78.55
C ASP A 149 -8.46 115.55 77.55
N LEU A 150 -7.23 116.06 77.59
CA LEU A 150 -6.10 115.50 76.85
C LEU A 150 -5.81 114.06 77.30
N ILE A 151 -5.76 113.81 78.62
CA ILE A 151 -5.56 112.47 79.18
C ILE A 151 -6.71 111.54 78.80
N LYS A 152 -7.97 111.98 78.84
CA LYS A 152 -9.13 111.20 78.35
C LYS A 152 -8.97 110.85 76.87
N THR A 153 -8.59 111.82 76.04
CA THR A 153 -8.41 111.65 74.59
C THR A 153 -7.28 110.67 74.26
N GLN A 154 -6.13 110.78 74.93
CA GLN A 154 -5.01 109.83 74.78
C GLN A 154 -5.43 108.41 75.18
N ASN A 155 -6.16 108.26 76.29
CA ASN A 155 -6.69 106.96 76.73
C ASN A 155 -7.73 106.37 75.76
N ILE A 156 -8.54 107.20 75.09
CA ILE A 156 -9.48 106.76 74.05
C ILE A 156 -8.71 106.32 72.79
N ASN A 157 -7.77 107.14 72.31
CA ASN A 157 -6.97 106.84 71.12
C ASN A 157 -6.17 105.53 71.29
N SER A 158 -5.51 105.34 72.44
CA SER A 158 -4.79 104.09 72.72
C SER A 158 -5.73 102.87 72.77
N LYS A 159 -6.95 103.01 73.29
CA LYS A 159 -7.95 101.93 73.24
C LYS A 159 -8.41 101.61 71.81
N LEU A 160 -8.59 102.62 70.98
CA LEU A 160 -8.96 102.46 69.56
C LEU A 160 -7.83 101.80 68.75
N GLU A 161 -6.58 102.22 68.96
CA GLU A 161 -5.39 101.66 68.32
C GLU A 161 -5.17 100.19 68.70
N ASN A 162 -5.30 99.84 70.00
CA ASN A 162 -5.27 98.46 70.46
C ASN A 162 -6.44 97.63 69.89
N CYS A 163 -7.64 98.22 69.77
CA CYS A 163 -8.80 97.54 69.20
C CYS A 163 -8.62 97.26 67.70
N ALA A 164 -8.18 98.24 66.91
CA ALA A 164 -7.87 98.08 65.49
C ALA A 164 -6.76 97.05 65.25
N SER A 165 -5.68 97.11 66.04
CA SER A 165 -4.59 96.13 65.98
C SER A 165 -5.07 94.71 66.29
N SER A 166 -5.94 94.56 67.30
CA SER A 166 -6.56 93.28 67.64
C SER A 166 -7.55 92.78 66.59
N GLN A 167 -8.23 93.68 65.87
CA GLN A 167 -9.12 93.33 64.77
C GLN A 167 -8.34 92.80 63.57
N ILE A 168 -7.29 93.49 63.14
CA ILE A 168 -6.41 93.05 62.05
C ILE A 168 -5.82 91.66 62.36
N ALA A 169 -5.31 91.47 63.58
CA ALA A 169 -4.74 90.19 64.03
C ALA A 169 -5.78 89.07 64.27
N LEU A 170 -7.08 89.37 64.19
CA LEU A 170 -8.18 88.40 64.19
C LEU A 170 -8.61 88.08 62.75
N GLU A 171 -8.63 89.09 61.88
CA GLU A 171 -9.00 88.98 60.46
C GLU A 171 -7.95 88.19 59.65
N GLU A 172 -6.66 88.37 59.92
CA GLU A 172 -5.57 87.53 59.39
C GLU A 172 -5.69 86.06 59.84
N LYS A 173 -6.11 85.81 61.09
CA LYS A 173 -6.36 84.47 61.61
C LYS A 173 -7.60 83.82 61.00
N LEU A 174 -8.63 84.62 60.70
CA LEU A 174 -9.81 84.15 60.01
C LEU A 174 -9.47 83.74 58.57
N GLN A 175 -8.72 84.57 57.83
CA GLN A 175 -8.28 84.25 56.47
C GLN A 175 -7.41 82.98 56.42
N THR A 176 -6.43 82.85 57.32
CA THR A 176 -5.51 81.69 57.33
C THR A 176 -6.21 80.37 57.72
N GLU A 177 -7.18 80.39 58.64
CA GLU A 177 -8.01 79.21 58.92
C GLU A 177 -9.04 78.94 57.80
N GLU A 178 -9.59 79.96 57.13
CA GLU A 178 -10.42 79.79 55.93
C GLU A 178 -9.67 79.11 54.78
N GLU A 179 -8.46 79.56 54.45
CA GLU A 179 -7.62 78.96 53.40
C GLU A 179 -7.28 77.50 53.72
N LYS A 180 -6.91 77.23 54.97
CA LYS A 180 -6.65 75.90 55.51
C LYS A 180 -7.91 75.02 55.46
N GLN A 181 -9.10 75.56 55.73
CA GLN A 181 -10.36 74.84 55.60
C GLN A 181 -10.69 74.54 54.13
N LYS A 182 -10.56 75.50 53.21
CA LYS A 182 -10.71 75.30 51.76
C LYS A 182 -9.76 74.21 51.24
N LEU A 183 -8.49 74.25 51.65
CA LEU A 183 -7.49 73.22 51.32
C LEU A 183 -7.84 71.83 51.91
N ASN A 184 -8.47 71.78 53.07
CA ASN A 184 -8.91 70.53 53.70
C ASN A 184 -10.16 69.96 53.01
N GLU A 185 -11.10 70.81 52.59
CA GLU A 185 -12.27 70.43 51.81
C GLU A 185 -11.87 69.91 50.41
N GLU A 186 -10.93 70.57 49.74
CA GLU A 186 -10.31 70.06 48.51
C GLU A 186 -9.72 68.66 48.70
N LYS A 187 -8.96 68.43 49.79
CA LYS A 187 -8.38 67.11 50.11
C LYS A 187 -9.47 66.07 50.34
N PHE A 188 -10.55 66.43 51.03
CA PHE A 188 -11.69 65.55 51.25
C PHE A 188 -12.43 65.20 49.95
N VAL A 189 -12.64 66.18 49.06
CA VAL A 189 -13.21 65.95 47.73
C VAL A 189 -12.32 65.05 46.88
N LYS A 190 -11.00 65.32 46.84
CA LYS A 190 -10.01 64.48 46.13
C LYS A 190 -9.99 63.04 46.67
N LEU A 191 -10.04 62.85 47.99
CA LEU A 191 -10.14 61.54 48.64
C LEU A 191 -11.46 60.82 48.31
N LYS A 192 -12.60 61.54 48.34
CA LYS A 192 -13.92 61.00 48.00
C LYS A 192 -13.99 60.54 46.54
N THR A 193 -13.40 61.29 45.61
CA THR A 193 -13.29 60.91 44.19
C THR A 193 -12.42 59.67 44.01
N CYS A 194 -11.24 59.64 44.65
CA CYS A 194 -10.33 58.48 44.61
C CYS A 194 -10.99 57.21 45.19
N TYR A 195 -11.69 57.33 46.32
CA TYR A 195 -12.47 56.23 46.90
C TYR A 195 -13.58 55.75 45.96
N ALA A 196 -14.30 56.65 45.31
CA ALA A 196 -15.33 56.29 44.33
C ALA A 196 -14.73 55.56 43.12
N GLN A 197 -13.60 56.04 42.58
CA GLN A 197 -12.87 55.37 41.49
C GLN A 197 -12.43 53.96 41.88
N ILE A 198 -11.74 53.78 43.01
CA ILE A 198 -11.28 52.48 43.51
C ILE A 198 -12.45 51.52 43.75
N ARG A 199 -13.57 52.01 44.30
CA ARG A 199 -14.79 51.21 44.51
C ARG A 199 -15.40 50.78 43.18
N ASP A 200 -15.47 51.67 42.20
CA ASP A 200 -16.12 51.40 40.92
C ASP A 200 -15.23 50.53 40.00
N GLU A 201 -13.90 50.63 40.12
CA GLU A 201 -12.94 49.66 39.58
C GLU A 201 -13.10 48.28 40.25
N HIS A 202 -13.21 48.22 41.58
CA HIS A 202 -13.44 46.96 42.29
C HIS A 202 -14.74 46.27 41.86
N ILE A 203 -15.83 47.04 41.67
CA ILE A 203 -17.10 46.52 41.14
C ILE A 203 -16.93 46.00 39.70
N GLN A 204 -16.18 46.69 38.85
CA GLN A 204 -15.86 46.23 37.49
C GLN A 204 -15.02 44.94 37.49
N LEU A 205 -14.01 44.86 38.36
CA LEU A 205 -13.17 43.67 38.51
C LEU A 205 -13.98 42.47 39.03
N LEU A 206 -14.90 42.66 39.98
CA LEU A 206 -15.81 41.62 40.44
C LEU A 206 -16.72 41.09 39.32
N ARG A 207 -17.29 41.99 38.50
CA ARG A 207 -18.10 41.59 37.32
C ARG A 207 -17.27 40.81 36.32
N LYS A 208 -16.10 41.33 35.93
CA LYS A 208 -15.18 40.69 34.98
C LYS A 208 -14.68 39.33 35.49
N ASN A 209 -14.46 39.19 36.79
CA ASN A 209 -14.09 37.91 37.41
C ASN A 209 -15.24 36.89 37.34
N ALA A 210 -16.48 37.31 37.61
CA ALA A 210 -17.65 36.45 37.46
C ALA A 210 -17.89 36.03 35.99
N GLU A 211 -17.73 36.96 35.05
CA GLU A 211 -17.80 36.69 33.61
C GLU A 211 -16.71 35.71 33.16
N THR A 212 -15.47 35.92 33.59
CA THR A 212 -14.33 35.05 33.28
C THR A 212 -14.51 33.67 33.90
N SER A 213 -15.02 33.59 35.13
CA SER A 213 -15.34 32.32 35.81
C SER A 213 -16.44 31.55 35.07
N LYS A 214 -17.46 32.23 34.54
CA LYS A 214 -18.51 31.63 33.70
C LYS A 214 -17.96 31.12 32.37
N VAL A 215 -17.11 31.91 31.69
CA VAL A 215 -16.45 31.50 30.44
C VAL A 215 -15.52 30.30 30.67
N LEU A 216 -14.78 30.29 31.79
CA LEU A 216 -13.91 29.17 32.17
C LEU A 216 -14.72 27.91 32.46
N SER A 217 -15.85 28.01 33.18
CA SER A 217 -16.73 26.86 33.43
C SER A 217 -17.37 26.32 32.14
N ASN A 218 -17.76 27.19 31.21
CA ASN A 218 -18.22 26.76 29.88
C ASN A 218 -17.11 26.02 29.13
N LEU A 219 -15.90 26.59 29.03
CA LEU A 219 -14.75 25.97 28.38
C LEU A 219 -14.35 24.63 29.01
N GLN A 220 -14.51 24.47 30.34
CA GLN A 220 -14.32 23.18 31.02
C GLN A 220 -15.39 22.16 30.61
N ASN A 221 -16.67 22.56 30.54
CA ASN A 221 -17.73 21.67 30.08
C ASN A 221 -17.48 21.22 28.63
N ASP A 222 -17.18 22.18 27.74
CA ASP A 222 -16.87 21.93 26.33
C ASP A 222 -15.66 21.00 26.20
N PHE A 223 -14.58 21.25 26.95
CA PHE A 223 -13.40 20.38 27.01
C PHE A 223 -13.75 18.95 27.46
N THR A 224 -14.51 18.76 28.54
CA THR A 224 -14.92 17.41 28.97
C THR A 224 -15.86 16.71 27.99
N ASN A 225 -16.55 17.44 27.11
CA ASN A 225 -17.35 16.85 26.04
C ASN A 225 -16.46 16.43 24.86
N MET A 226 -15.51 17.29 24.46
CA MET A 226 -14.49 16.95 23.46
C MET A 226 -13.61 15.77 23.91
N GLU A 227 -13.28 15.63 25.20
CA GLU A 227 -12.57 14.46 25.72
C GLU A 227 -13.39 13.16 25.61
N LYS A 228 -14.70 13.21 25.88
CA LYS A 228 -15.61 12.05 25.69
C LYS A 228 -15.72 11.69 24.21
N GLU A 229 -15.96 12.66 23.33
CA GLU A 229 -16.03 12.42 21.89
C GLU A 229 -14.71 11.85 21.34
N ASN A 230 -13.56 12.33 21.82
CA ASN A 230 -12.24 11.79 21.47
C ASN A 230 -12.06 10.36 22.00
N SER A 231 -12.55 10.05 23.20
CA SER A 231 -12.56 8.68 23.74
C SER A 231 -13.45 7.74 22.93
N ASP A 232 -14.66 8.17 22.56
CA ASP A 232 -15.60 7.41 21.73
C ASP A 232 -15.06 7.19 20.31
N LEU A 233 -14.35 8.18 19.75
CA LEU A 233 -13.70 8.07 18.45
C LEU A 233 -12.48 7.13 18.49
N LYS A 234 -11.70 7.14 19.58
CA LYS A 234 -10.62 6.16 19.80
C LYS A 234 -11.16 4.74 19.92
N PHE A 235 -12.19 4.53 20.73
CA PHE A 235 -12.82 3.22 20.88
C PHE A 235 -13.34 2.70 19.53
N LYS A 236 -14.01 3.54 18.73
CA LYS A 236 -14.44 3.18 17.37
C LYS A 236 -13.27 2.88 16.44
N LEU A 237 -12.17 3.62 16.54
CA LEU A 237 -10.97 3.38 15.73
C LEU A 237 -10.32 2.02 16.09
N GLU A 238 -10.22 1.70 17.37
CA GLU A 238 -9.76 0.40 17.87
C GLU A 238 -10.70 -0.73 17.40
N GLU A 239 -12.02 -0.54 17.49
CA GLU A 239 -13.03 -1.49 17.00
C GLU A 239 -12.94 -1.71 15.46
N PHE A 240 -12.66 -0.66 14.68
CA PHE A 240 -12.42 -0.79 13.24
C PHE A 240 -11.09 -1.50 12.93
N GLN A 241 -10.02 -1.20 13.66
CA GLN A 241 -8.72 -1.87 13.50
C GLN A 241 -8.79 -3.35 13.88
N GLU A 242 -9.54 -3.73 14.93
CA GLU A 242 -9.76 -5.13 15.27
C GLU A 242 -10.51 -5.87 14.16
N LYS A 243 -11.59 -5.27 13.63
CA LYS A 243 -12.33 -5.84 12.48
C LYS A 243 -11.48 -5.97 11.22
N GLU A 244 -10.64 -4.97 10.91
CA GLU A 244 -9.71 -5.01 9.79
C GLU A 244 -8.66 -6.12 9.98
N ASN A 245 -8.11 -6.28 11.17
CA ASN A 245 -7.16 -7.36 11.49
C ASN A 245 -7.80 -8.75 11.39
N VAL A 246 -9.04 -8.93 11.88
CA VAL A 246 -9.79 -10.19 11.75
C VAL A 246 -10.09 -10.50 10.27
N PHE A 247 -10.57 -9.52 9.51
CA PHE A 247 -10.84 -9.68 8.08
C PHE A 247 -9.57 -10.02 7.28
N ASN A 248 -8.46 -9.34 7.54
CA ASN A 248 -7.18 -9.61 6.89
C ASN A 248 -6.64 -11.01 7.25
N LEU A 249 -6.80 -11.46 8.50
CA LEU A 249 -6.44 -12.82 8.92
C LEU A 249 -7.32 -13.89 8.27
N GLU A 250 -8.62 -13.64 8.10
CA GLU A 250 -9.54 -14.53 7.39
C GLU A 250 -9.20 -14.60 5.89
N LYS A 251 -8.90 -13.46 5.26
CA LYS A 251 -8.40 -13.42 3.87
C LYS A 251 -7.05 -14.10 3.68
N SER A 252 -6.13 -14.02 4.66
CA SER A 252 -4.84 -14.74 4.60
C SER A 252 -5.06 -16.24 4.56
N LYS A 253 -5.94 -16.77 5.43
CA LYS A 253 -6.27 -18.21 5.49
C LYS A 253 -6.95 -18.70 4.21
N GLU A 254 -7.81 -17.90 3.60
CA GLU A 254 -8.42 -18.21 2.30
C GLU A 254 -7.35 -18.32 1.20
N VAL A 255 -6.39 -17.39 1.17
CA VAL A 255 -5.26 -17.42 0.22
C VAL A 255 -4.31 -18.59 0.49
N GLU A 256 -4.03 -18.90 1.75
CA GLU A 256 -3.24 -20.08 2.15
C GLU A 256 -3.93 -21.39 1.68
N SER A 257 -5.23 -21.53 1.91
CA SER A 257 -6.01 -22.69 1.44
C SER A 257 -6.04 -22.82 -0.08
N LEU A 258 -6.18 -21.71 -0.81
CA LEU A 258 -6.15 -21.70 -2.28
C LEU A 258 -4.75 -22.03 -2.83
N ASN A 259 -3.68 -21.60 -2.15
CA ASN A 259 -2.31 -21.97 -2.51
C ASN A 259 -2.05 -23.47 -2.25
N GLU A 260 -2.54 -24.02 -1.14
CA GLU A 260 -2.49 -25.46 -0.86
C GLU A 260 -3.22 -26.30 -1.92
N GLU A 261 -4.40 -25.85 -2.36
CA GLU A 261 -5.13 -26.51 -3.47
C GLU A 261 -4.38 -26.38 -4.79
N LEU A 262 -3.80 -25.21 -5.08
CA LEU A 262 -2.99 -24.99 -6.28
C LEU A 262 -1.73 -25.87 -6.31
N GLU A 263 -1.02 -26.04 -5.18
CA GLU A 263 0.12 -26.96 -5.08
C GLU A 263 -0.30 -28.42 -5.31
N LYS A 264 -1.44 -28.85 -4.74
CA LYS A 264 -2.00 -30.19 -4.97
C LYS A 264 -2.31 -30.40 -6.46
N VAL A 265 -3.01 -29.46 -7.11
CA VAL A 265 -3.33 -29.54 -8.54
C VAL A 265 -2.07 -29.49 -9.42
N GLN A 266 -1.06 -28.68 -9.08
CA GLN A 266 0.21 -28.66 -9.80
C GLN A 266 0.96 -30.00 -9.69
N LYS A 267 0.94 -30.62 -8.50
CA LYS A 267 1.53 -31.94 -8.29
C LYS A 267 0.77 -33.03 -9.03
N ASP A 268 -0.56 -33.06 -8.93
CA ASP A 268 -1.40 -34.04 -9.64
C ASP A 268 -1.24 -33.91 -11.16
N HIS A 269 -1.10 -32.68 -11.68
CA HIS A 269 -0.76 -32.44 -13.09
C HIS A 269 0.67 -32.91 -13.44
N PHE A 270 1.65 -32.76 -12.55
CA PHE A 270 2.99 -33.29 -12.74
C PHE A 270 2.96 -34.83 -12.78
N ASP A 271 2.39 -35.48 -11.77
CA ASP A 271 2.27 -36.94 -11.67
C ASP A 271 1.48 -37.51 -12.87
N LEU A 272 0.38 -36.85 -13.30
CA LEU A 272 -0.38 -37.22 -14.49
C LEU A 272 0.46 -37.08 -15.77
N LYS A 273 1.22 -36.00 -15.95
CA LYS A 273 2.13 -35.85 -17.08
C LYS A 273 3.22 -36.92 -17.07
N ASP A 274 3.78 -37.22 -15.90
CA ASP A 274 4.81 -38.24 -15.72
C ASP A 274 4.27 -39.65 -16.04
N THR A 275 2.97 -39.91 -15.88
CA THR A 275 2.32 -41.14 -16.38
C THR A 275 1.98 -41.10 -17.88
N TYR A 276 1.62 -39.94 -18.42
CA TYR A 276 1.39 -39.76 -19.87
C TYR A 276 2.68 -39.98 -20.68
N ASP A 277 3.80 -39.38 -20.25
CA ASP A 277 5.08 -39.51 -20.94
C ASP A 277 5.62 -40.96 -20.89
N LYS A 278 5.32 -41.72 -19.80
CA LYS A 278 5.57 -43.17 -19.71
C LYS A 278 4.68 -43.98 -20.66
N LEU A 279 3.37 -43.71 -20.68
CA LEU A 279 2.44 -44.39 -21.59
C LEU A 279 2.76 -44.12 -23.07
N LEU A 280 3.26 -42.91 -23.38
CA LEU A 280 3.73 -42.54 -24.71
C LEU A 280 5.00 -43.33 -25.10
N LEU A 281 5.92 -43.55 -24.15
CA LEU A 281 7.09 -44.41 -24.37
C LEU A 281 6.68 -45.87 -24.60
N ASP A 282 5.81 -46.43 -23.74
CA ASP A 282 5.27 -47.80 -23.89
C ASP A 282 4.54 -47.99 -25.24
N TYR A 283 3.75 -47.01 -25.66
CA TYR A 283 3.06 -47.01 -26.95
C TYR A 283 4.04 -46.98 -28.14
N ASN A 284 5.10 -46.17 -28.05
CA ASN A 284 6.14 -46.12 -29.09
C ASN A 284 6.93 -47.45 -29.14
N GLU A 285 7.32 -48.02 -28.01
CA GLU A 285 7.93 -49.34 -27.94
C GLU A 285 7.01 -50.44 -28.51
N ALA A 286 5.71 -50.40 -28.20
CA ALA A 286 4.73 -51.32 -28.73
C ALA A 286 4.59 -51.19 -30.25
N ASN A 287 4.62 -49.97 -30.79
CA ASN A 287 4.63 -49.73 -32.23
C ASN A 287 5.93 -50.19 -32.90
N GLU A 288 7.11 -50.05 -32.27
CA GLU A 288 8.35 -50.61 -32.82
C GLU A 288 8.35 -52.15 -32.79
N LYS A 289 7.86 -52.76 -31.70
CA LYS A 289 7.70 -54.22 -31.58
C LYS A 289 6.68 -54.75 -32.59
N HIS A 290 5.59 -54.03 -32.83
CA HIS A 290 4.62 -54.37 -33.87
C HIS A 290 5.20 -54.17 -35.28
N GLY A 291 5.89 -53.05 -35.54
CA GLY A 291 6.52 -52.76 -36.83
C GLY A 291 7.64 -53.73 -37.19
N THR A 292 8.41 -54.22 -36.20
CA THR A 292 9.40 -55.29 -36.40
C THR A 292 8.74 -56.66 -36.59
N PHE A 293 7.65 -56.97 -35.88
CA PHE A 293 6.83 -58.17 -36.13
C PHE A 293 6.20 -58.18 -37.54
N VAL A 294 5.67 -57.04 -38.01
CA VAL A 294 5.13 -56.86 -39.36
C VAL A 294 6.23 -57.00 -40.42
N LYS A 295 7.42 -56.41 -40.20
CA LYS A 295 8.59 -56.64 -41.06
C LYS A 295 8.95 -58.13 -41.14
N LYS A 296 8.94 -58.86 -40.02
CA LYS A 296 9.25 -60.29 -39.97
C LYS A 296 8.19 -61.14 -40.69
N THR A 297 6.91 -60.91 -40.43
CA THR A 297 5.81 -61.66 -41.07
C THR A 297 5.71 -61.36 -42.56
N ASN A 298 5.97 -60.12 -43.01
CA ASN A 298 6.13 -59.82 -44.44
C ASN A 298 7.30 -60.60 -45.07
N LEU A 299 8.43 -60.72 -44.37
CA LEU A 299 9.57 -61.54 -44.81
C LEU A 299 9.21 -63.04 -44.90
N GLU A 300 8.43 -63.57 -43.97
CA GLU A 300 7.92 -64.95 -44.03
C GLU A 300 6.90 -65.12 -45.18
N ILE A 301 6.02 -64.14 -45.41
CA ILE A 301 5.10 -64.09 -46.56
C ILE A 301 5.85 -64.06 -47.89
N ASP A 302 6.89 -63.24 -48.03
CA ASP A 302 7.67 -63.15 -49.28
C ASP A 302 8.52 -64.41 -49.53
N ASN A 303 8.99 -65.08 -48.47
CA ASN A 303 9.59 -66.42 -48.59
C ASN A 303 8.56 -67.49 -48.99
N LEU A 304 7.30 -67.39 -48.53
CA LEU A 304 6.20 -68.26 -48.96
C LEU A 304 5.77 -67.97 -50.40
N LYS A 305 5.74 -66.69 -50.84
CA LYS A 305 5.54 -66.31 -52.25
C LYS A 305 6.61 -66.92 -53.13
N ARG A 306 7.90 -66.78 -52.79
CA ARG A 306 9.01 -67.43 -53.53
C ARG A 306 8.82 -68.93 -53.67
N LYS A 307 8.48 -69.63 -52.58
CA LYS A 307 8.16 -71.06 -52.65
C LYS A 307 6.95 -71.35 -53.53
N SER A 308 5.92 -70.50 -53.50
CA SER A 308 4.76 -70.62 -54.39
C SER A 308 5.12 -70.37 -55.86
N GLU A 309 6.04 -69.44 -56.15
CA GLU A 309 6.58 -69.17 -57.49
C GLU A 309 7.45 -70.33 -57.98
N GLU A 310 8.27 -70.92 -57.11
CA GLU A 310 9.02 -72.16 -57.36
C GLU A 310 8.07 -73.34 -57.65
N TYR A 311 7.01 -73.54 -56.85
CA TYR A 311 6.00 -74.56 -57.10
C TYR A 311 5.22 -74.32 -58.38
N LEU A 312 4.85 -73.07 -58.71
CA LEU A 312 4.19 -72.72 -59.97
C LEU A 312 5.11 -72.91 -61.17
N ALA A 313 6.41 -72.65 -61.05
CA ALA A 313 7.39 -72.95 -62.08
C ALA A 313 7.55 -74.47 -62.30
N ILE A 314 7.54 -75.27 -61.22
CA ILE A 314 7.52 -76.73 -61.30
C ILE A 314 6.21 -77.22 -61.95
N GLU A 315 5.06 -76.68 -61.56
CA GLU A 315 3.75 -77.01 -62.14
C GLU A 315 3.68 -76.64 -63.64
N SER A 316 4.26 -75.50 -64.02
CA SER A 316 4.38 -75.08 -65.42
C SER A 316 5.26 -76.04 -66.22
N ASN A 317 6.42 -76.44 -65.69
CA ASN A 317 7.29 -77.45 -66.32
C ASN A 317 6.59 -78.81 -66.46
N LEU A 318 5.77 -79.21 -65.48
CA LEU A 318 4.97 -80.43 -65.53
C LEU A 318 3.85 -80.32 -66.57
N LYS A 319 3.13 -79.20 -66.63
CA LYS A 319 2.11 -78.91 -67.66
C LYS A 319 2.71 -78.86 -69.06
N GLU A 320 3.92 -78.33 -69.23
CA GLU A 320 4.62 -78.33 -70.51
C GLU A 320 5.04 -79.75 -70.92
N ARG A 321 5.58 -80.56 -70.00
CA ARG A 321 5.87 -81.99 -70.25
C ARG A 321 4.62 -82.81 -70.56
N ILE A 322 3.49 -82.52 -69.91
CA ILE A 322 2.18 -83.12 -70.25
C ILE A 322 1.75 -82.69 -71.66
N SER A 323 1.82 -81.40 -72.00
CA SER A 323 1.50 -80.90 -73.34
C SER A 323 2.40 -81.50 -74.44
N GLN A 324 3.67 -81.74 -74.14
CA GLN A 324 4.60 -82.46 -75.02
C GLN A 324 4.26 -83.96 -75.13
N SER A 325 3.70 -84.57 -74.08
CA SER A 325 3.15 -85.93 -74.12
C SER A 325 1.89 -85.98 -74.99
N ASP A 326 0.93 -85.08 -74.75
CA ASP A 326 -0.35 -85.02 -75.46
C ASP A 326 -0.17 -84.72 -76.95
N THR A 327 0.79 -83.86 -77.31
CA THR A 327 1.10 -83.60 -78.73
C THR A 327 1.80 -84.77 -79.42
N ASN A 328 2.55 -85.60 -78.69
CA ASN A 328 3.10 -86.86 -79.22
C ASN A 328 2.04 -87.96 -79.30
N GLU A 329 1.14 -88.07 -78.32
CA GLU A 329 0.01 -89.01 -78.34
C GLU A 329 -0.98 -88.67 -79.48
N ASN A 330 -1.28 -87.38 -79.69
CA ASN A 330 -2.15 -86.96 -80.79
C ASN A 330 -1.49 -87.10 -82.17
N LYS A 331 -0.16 -86.99 -82.29
CA LYS A 331 0.58 -87.38 -83.50
C LYS A 331 0.45 -88.88 -83.77
N LEU A 332 0.72 -89.72 -82.76
CA LEU A 332 0.54 -91.17 -82.88
C LEU A 332 -0.89 -91.53 -83.28
N LYS A 333 -1.91 -90.88 -82.72
CA LYS A 333 -3.32 -91.09 -83.09
C LYS A 333 -3.64 -90.68 -84.52
N LEU A 334 -3.09 -89.58 -85.04
CA LEU A 334 -3.26 -89.19 -86.44
C LEU A 334 -2.66 -90.24 -87.37
N GLU A 335 -1.41 -90.65 -87.09
CA GLU A 335 -0.68 -91.66 -87.87
C GLU A 335 -1.41 -93.03 -87.84
N LEU A 336 -2.01 -93.40 -86.69
CA LEU A 336 -2.85 -94.60 -86.56
C LEU A 336 -4.16 -94.50 -87.35
N VAL A 337 -4.76 -93.32 -87.46
CA VAL A 337 -5.98 -93.09 -88.27
C VAL A 337 -5.65 -93.10 -89.77
N GLU A 338 -4.50 -92.58 -90.19
CA GLU A 338 -4.04 -92.65 -91.59
C GLU A 338 -3.71 -94.10 -91.99
N LEU A 339 -2.94 -94.84 -91.18
CA LEU A 339 -2.71 -96.28 -91.39
C LEU A 339 -4.00 -97.12 -91.30
N SER A 340 -4.99 -96.70 -90.49
CA SER A 340 -6.29 -97.39 -90.40
C SER A 340 -7.12 -97.19 -91.67
N ASN A 341 -7.17 -95.96 -92.21
CA ASN A 341 -7.86 -95.68 -93.47
C ASN A 341 -7.16 -96.35 -94.67
N GLU A 342 -5.83 -96.37 -94.70
CA GLU A 342 -5.07 -97.06 -95.73
C GLU A 342 -5.29 -98.59 -95.68
N ASN A 343 -5.34 -99.17 -94.47
CA ASN A 343 -5.75 -100.57 -94.28
C ASN A 343 -7.20 -100.82 -94.69
N LEU A 344 -8.16 -99.93 -94.37
CA LEU A 344 -9.56 -100.11 -94.73
C LEU A 344 -9.77 -100.08 -96.26
N LEU A 345 -8.96 -99.29 -96.97
CA LEU A 345 -8.95 -99.27 -98.44
C LEU A 345 -8.32 -100.55 -99.02
N LYS A 346 -7.19 -101.00 -98.47
CA LYS A 346 -6.56 -102.29 -98.81
C LYS A 346 -7.46 -103.48 -98.50
N GLN A 347 -8.24 -103.42 -97.42
CA GLN A 347 -9.18 -104.45 -97.00
C GLN A 347 -10.42 -104.49 -97.89
N ARG A 348 -10.90 -103.35 -98.42
CA ARG A 348 -11.94 -103.35 -99.46
C ARG A 348 -11.46 -104.02 -100.75
N THR A 349 -10.27 -103.68 -101.25
CA THR A 349 -9.73 -104.37 -102.44
C THR A 349 -9.42 -105.85 -102.18
N CYS A 350 -8.97 -106.24 -100.98
CA CYS A 350 -8.81 -107.64 -100.60
C CYS A 350 -10.15 -108.39 -100.50
N ASN A 351 -11.24 -107.73 -100.14
CA ASN A 351 -12.57 -108.33 -100.10
C ASN A 351 -13.17 -108.49 -101.51
N GLU A 352 -13.02 -107.49 -102.38
CA GLU A 352 -13.41 -107.59 -103.80
C GLU A 352 -12.61 -108.67 -104.54
N LEU A 353 -11.35 -108.90 -104.14
CA LEU A 353 -10.55 -110.04 -104.59
C LEU A 353 -10.98 -111.36 -103.94
N HIS A 354 -11.38 -111.39 -102.67
CA HIS A 354 -11.93 -112.60 -102.03
C HIS A 354 -13.27 -113.02 -102.62
N GLU A 355 -14.12 -112.08 -103.05
CA GLU A 355 -15.39 -112.41 -103.71
C GLU A 355 -15.15 -112.99 -105.12
N GLN A 356 -14.15 -112.47 -105.85
CA GLN A 356 -13.67 -113.08 -107.10
C GLN A 356 -13.02 -114.45 -106.89
N ILE A 357 -12.20 -114.61 -105.84
CA ILE A 357 -11.58 -115.90 -105.48
C ILE A 357 -12.64 -116.91 -105.03
N ALA A 358 -13.64 -116.52 -104.23
CA ALA A 358 -14.73 -117.41 -103.82
C ALA A 358 -15.59 -117.88 -105.01
N VAL A 359 -15.80 -117.03 -106.03
CA VAL A 359 -16.45 -117.43 -107.29
C VAL A 359 -15.57 -118.39 -108.11
N ILE A 360 -14.24 -118.23 -108.06
CA ILE A 360 -13.27 -119.15 -108.69
C ILE A 360 -13.17 -120.47 -107.91
N GLU A 361 -13.22 -120.46 -106.59
CA GLU A 361 -13.20 -121.65 -105.73
C GLU A 361 -14.53 -122.41 -105.80
N SER A 362 -15.67 -121.72 -105.91
CA SER A 362 -16.95 -122.35 -106.23
C SER A 362 -16.88 -123.11 -107.55
N LYS A 363 -16.30 -122.50 -108.60
CA LYS A 363 -16.14 -123.14 -109.92
C LYS A 363 -15.03 -124.21 -109.95
N ASN A 364 -13.98 -124.09 -109.16
CA ASN A 364 -12.99 -125.16 -108.99
C ASN A 364 -13.58 -126.36 -108.23
N ASN A 365 -14.53 -126.15 -107.31
CA ASN A 365 -15.20 -127.25 -106.62
C ASN A 365 -16.27 -127.93 -107.51
N GLU A 366 -16.98 -127.18 -108.38
CA GLU A 366 -17.77 -127.78 -109.48
C GLU A 366 -16.85 -128.58 -110.42
N LEU A 367 -15.74 -128.00 -110.89
CA LEU A 367 -14.78 -128.66 -111.79
C LEU A 367 -14.08 -129.87 -111.15
N LEU A 368 -13.87 -129.88 -109.83
CA LEU A 368 -13.32 -131.02 -109.10
C LEU A 368 -14.36 -132.12 -108.89
N SER A 369 -15.65 -131.77 -108.71
CA SER A 369 -16.77 -132.73 -108.73
C SER A 369 -16.90 -133.40 -110.12
N ASP A 370 -16.76 -132.62 -111.19
CA ASP A 370 -16.75 -133.15 -112.56
C ASP A 370 -15.50 -133.98 -112.87
N MET A 371 -14.32 -133.63 -112.34
CA MET A 371 -13.14 -134.48 -112.44
C MET A 371 -13.26 -135.79 -111.64
N LEU A 372 -13.97 -135.80 -110.50
CA LEU A 372 -14.19 -137.01 -109.72
C LEU A 372 -15.17 -137.97 -110.41
N SER A 373 -16.28 -137.46 -110.96
CA SER A 373 -17.19 -138.29 -111.77
C SER A 373 -16.57 -138.77 -113.09
N SER A 374 -15.65 -137.98 -113.67
CA SER A 374 -14.81 -138.39 -114.80
C SER A 374 -13.77 -139.46 -114.42
N LYS A 375 -13.30 -139.48 -113.17
CA LYS A 375 -12.35 -140.49 -112.67
C LYS A 375 -13.01 -141.84 -112.40
N GLU A 376 -14.20 -141.88 -111.78
CA GLU A 376 -14.96 -143.13 -111.60
C GLU A 376 -15.30 -143.78 -112.96
N ASN A 377 -15.66 -142.98 -113.97
CA ASN A 377 -15.85 -143.46 -115.35
C ASN A 377 -14.55 -143.98 -116.01
N CYS A 378 -13.37 -143.60 -115.52
CA CYS A 378 -12.10 -144.08 -116.04
C CYS A 378 -11.68 -145.43 -115.42
N GLU A 379 -12.07 -145.70 -114.17
CA GLU A 379 -11.83 -147.00 -113.50
C GLU A 379 -12.78 -148.09 -114.03
N THR A 380 -14.01 -147.75 -114.43
CA THR A 380 -14.91 -148.66 -115.18
C THR A 380 -14.43 -148.97 -116.60
N LEU A 381 -13.69 -148.06 -117.25
CA LEU A 381 -13.03 -148.34 -118.54
C LEU A 381 -11.74 -149.17 -118.37
N SER A 382 -10.96 -148.93 -117.32
CA SER A 382 -9.75 -149.72 -117.01
C SER A 382 -10.09 -151.19 -116.72
N SER A 383 -11.13 -151.44 -115.91
CA SER A 383 -11.63 -152.79 -115.64
C SER A 383 -12.21 -153.48 -116.90
N LYS A 384 -12.92 -152.74 -117.77
CA LYS A 384 -13.33 -153.24 -119.11
C LYS A 384 -12.14 -153.63 -119.98
N ASN A 385 -11.05 -152.87 -119.91
CA ASN A 385 -9.83 -153.12 -120.69
C ASN A 385 -9.05 -154.34 -120.15
N LEU A 386 -9.19 -154.65 -118.85
CA LEU A 386 -8.64 -155.87 -118.25
C LEU A 386 -9.42 -157.13 -118.67
N GLU A 387 -10.76 -157.07 -118.70
CA GLU A 387 -11.61 -158.12 -119.31
C GLU A 387 -11.29 -158.31 -120.79
N LEU A 388 -11.07 -157.22 -121.53
CA LEU A 388 -10.67 -157.25 -122.95
C LEU A 388 -9.25 -157.79 -123.15
N MET A 389 -8.30 -157.53 -122.26
CA MET A 389 -6.97 -158.17 -122.34
C MET A 389 -7.04 -159.67 -122.03
N GLN A 390 -7.84 -160.10 -121.06
CA GLN A 390 -7.99 -161.54 -120.77
C GLN A 390 -8.74 -162.28 -121.89
N THR A 391 -9.76 -161.67 -122.51
CA THR A 391 -10.43 -162.28 -123.68
C THR A 391 -9.56 -162.25 -124.93
N ASN A 392 -8.78 -161.19 -125.18
CA ASN A 392 -7.80 -161.18 -126.27
C ASN A 392 -6.66 -162.19 -126.07
N GLN A 393 -6.20 -162.41 -124.83
CA GLN A 393 -5.20 -163.45 -124.54
C GLN A 393 -5.78 -164.86 -124.74
N ASN A 394 -7.02 -165.11 -124.31
CA ASN A 394 -7.70 -166.38 -124.58
C ASN A 394 -7.92 -166.62 -126.09
N LEU A 395 -8.23 -165.57 -126.85
CA LEU A 395 -8.29 -165.61 -128.32
C LEU A 395 -6.91 -165.85 -128.94
N LEU A 396 -5.82 -165.35 -128.35
CA LEU A 396 -4.45 -165.63 -128.80
C LEU A 396 -4.09 -167.12 -128.63
N ASP A 397 -4.41 -167.68 -127.46
CA ASP A 397 -4.29 -169.11 -127.15
C ASP A 397 -5.21 -169.99 -128.02
N GLU A 398 -6.25 -169.44 -128.64
CA GLU A 398 -7.14 -170.13 -129.57
C GLU A 398 -6.66 -169.98 -131.04
N ILE A 399 -6.08 -168.83 -131.39
CA ILE A 399 -5.39 -168.59 -132.66
C ILE A 399 -4.15 -169.47 -132.81
N ASP A 400 -3.36 -169.70 -131.75
CA ASP A 400 -2.22 -170.62 -131.83
C ASP A 400 -2.66 -172.10 -131.90
N LYS A 401 -3.83 -172.45 -131.37
CA LYS A 401 -4.48 -173.75 -131.65
C LYS A 401 -4.94 -173.85 -133.12
N LEU A 402 -5.35 -172.74 -133.74
CA LEU A 402 -5.68 -172.68 -135.17
C LEU A 402 -4.44 -172.73 -136.07
N LYS A 403 -3.29 -172.16 -135.69
CA LYS A 403 -2.01 -172.35 -136.43
C LYS A 403 -1.58 -173.83 -136.48
N ILE A 404 -1.87 -174.60 -135.42
CA ILE A 404 -1.65 -176.07 -135.38
C ILE A 404 -2.58 -176.82 -136.37
N VAL A 405 -3.65 -176.18 -136.84
CA VAL A 405 -4.48 -176.65 -137.97
C VAL A 405 -3.94 -176.10 -139.30
N GLU A 406 -3.54 -174.84 -139.37
CA GLU A 406 -3.03 -174.18 -140.58
C GLU A 406 -1.74 -174.82 -141.12
N GLU A 407 -0.78 -175.20 -140.25
CA GLU A 407 0.38 -175.99 -140.67
C GLU A 407 0.02 -177.40 -141.20
N LYS A 408 -1.09 -177.99 -140.72
CA LYS A 408 -1.58 -179.28 -141.25
C LYS A 408 -2.22 -179.09 -142.63
N VAL A 409 -2.79 -177.91 -142.90
CA VAL A 409 -3.29 -177.53 -144.23
C VAL A 409 -2.12 -177.23 -145.19
N ILE A 410 -1.05 -176.56 -144.75
CA ILE A 410 0.14 -176.32 -145.58
C ILE A 410 0.87 -177.63 -145.92
N LYS A 411 0.88 -178.61 -145.00
CA LYS A 411 1.36 -179.99 -145.26
C LYS A 411 0.50 -180.75 -146.28
N LEU A 412 -0.73 -180.32 -146.55
CA LEU A 412 -1.59 -180.83 -147.63
C LEU A 412 -1.40 -180.05 -148.96
N ASP A 413 -1.27 -178.73 -148.92
CA ASP A 413 -1.15 -177.90 -150.14
C ASP A 413 0.13 -178.19 -150.95
N ASN A 414 1.28 -178.42 -150.28
CA ASN A 414 2.49 -178.80 -151.02
C ASN A 414 2.54 -180.29 -151.39
N ASN A 415 1.75 -181.17 -150.76
CA ASN A 415 1.48 -182.52 -151.28
C ASN A 415 0.67 -182.48 -152.60
N VAL A 416 -0.05 -181.37 -152.88
CA VAL A 416 -0.67 -181.12 -154.20
C VAL A 416 0.38 -180.61 -155.20
N LYS A 417 1.27 -179.70 -154.81
CA LYS A 417 2.36 -179.23 -155.70
C LYS A 417 3.37 -180.33 -156.08
N GLU A 418 3.62 -181.30 -155.21
CA GLU A 418 4.38 -182.52 -155.54
C GLU A 418 3.76 -183.36 -156.68
N LYS A 419 2.49 -183.10 -157.07
CA LYS A 419 1.79 -183.84 -158.14
C LYS A 419 1.49 -183.05 -159.41
N GLU A 420 1.51 -181.71 -159.41
CA GLU A 420 1.20 -180.94 -160.62
C GLU A 420 2.39 -180.77 -161.57
N GLU A 421 3.62 -180.49 -161.09
CA GLU A 421 4.76 -180.33 -162.01
C GLU A 421 5.38 -181.66 -162.46
N ALA A 422 5.14 -182.75 -161.73
CA ALA A 422 5.38 -184.12 -162.22
C ALA A 422 4.63 -184.42 -163.54
N LEU A 423 3.52 -183.72 -163.78
CA LEU A 423 2.67 -183.87 -164.96
C LEU A 423 3.04 -182.91 -166.11
N LYS A 424 3.75 -181.80 -165.84
CA LYS A 424 3.77 -180.63 -166.73
C LYS A 424 4.93 -180.55 -167.74
N SER A 425 6.03 -181.30 -167.56
CA SER A 425 7.08 -181.38 -168.60
C SER A 425 7.77 -182.75 -168.79
N ASN A 426 7.20 -183.82 -168.24
CA ASN A 426 7.23 -185.10 -168.99
C ASN A 426 6.49 -184.94 -170.33
N MET A 427 5.56 -183.98 -170.41
CA MET A 427 4.86 -183.53 -171.61
C MET A 427 5.74 -182.83 -172.67
N LEU A 428 7.07 -182.85 -172.56
CA LEU A 428 7.95 -182.54 -173.70
C LEU A 428 9.21 -183.42 -173.80
N ILE A 429 9.16 -184.67 -173.33
CA ILE A 429 10.20 -185.65 -173.66
C ILE A 429 10.08 -186.16 -175.11
N LEU A 430 8.87 -186.26 -175.67
CA LEU A 430 8.65 -187.01 -176.92
C LEU A 430 7.69 -186.45 -177.98
N ASP A 431 7.17 -185.22 -177.85
CA ASP A 431 6.37 -184.55 -178.92
C ASP A 431 7.27 -184.04 -180.08
N LYS A 432 7.99 -185.02 -180.62
CA LYS A 432 8.75 -184.97 -181.87
C LYS A 432 7.80 -184.76 -183.03
N LEU A 433 8.27 -184.01 -184.04
CA LEU A 433 7.95 -184.17 -185.46
C LEU A 433 6.52 -184.66 -185.79
N THR A 434 5.53 -183.77 -185.89
CA THR A 434 4.50 -183.88 -186.95
C THR A 434 3.81 -182.54 -187.25
N ASN A 435 4.63 -181.53 -187.52
CA ASN A 435 4.24 -180.61 -188.58
C ASN A 435 4.57 -181.29 -189.92
N ASP A 436 3.56 -181.46 -190.78
CA ASP A 436 3.64 -181.62 -192.24
C ASP A 436 4.46 -182.78 -192.88
N LYS A 437 3.77 -183.67 -193.64
CA LYS A 437 4.28 -184.66 -194.65
C LYS A 437 5.28 -185.75 -194.17
N SER A 438 5.12 -187.02 -194.54
CA SER A 438 5.15 -187.50 -195.94
C SER A 438 4.58 -188.91 -196.06
N ILE A 439 3.88 -189.18 -197.18
CA ILE A 439 2.75 -190.12 -197.46
C ILE A 439 2.18 -191.00 -196.33
N LEU A 440 3.06 -191.63 -195.56
CA LEU A 440 3.19 -193.07 -195.43
C LEU A 440 2.36 -193.54 -194.22
N LYS A 441 1.34 -194.39 -194.37
CA LYS A 441 1.33 -195.70 -195.08
C LYS A 441 2.65 -196.42 -194.82
N LEU A 442 2.69 -197.36 -193.89
CA LEU A 442 2.25 -198.73 -194.17
C LEU A 442 1.73 -199.36 -192.87
N ASN A 443 0.66 -200.17 -192.87
CA ASN A 443 -0.20 -200.57 -193.98
C ASN A 443 -1.59 -201.00 -193.49
N SER A 444 -2.49 -201.30 -194.43
CA SER A 444 -3.54 -202.28 -194.20
C SER A 444 -2.96 -203.67 -193.85
N LYS A 445 -3.72 -204.45 -193.07
CA LYS A 445 -3.78 -205.93 -193.10
C LYS A 445 -2.55 -206.76 -192.71
N ILE A 446 -2.80 -207.67 -191.77
CA ILE A 446 -2.64 -209.11 -192.03
C ILE A 446 -4.04 -209.70 -192.39
N LEU A 447 -4.10 -210.99 -192.65
CA LEU A 447 -5.29 -211.79 -192.95
C LEU A 447 -6.51 -211.55 -192.02
N PHE A 448 -7.70 -211.83 -192.59
CA PHE A 448 -8.82 -212.63 -192.03
C PHE A 448 -9.03 -212.71 -190.51
N LYS A 449 -10.33 -212.74 -190.12
CA LYS A 449 -10.82 -213.26 -188.83
C LYS A 449 -10.37 -212.37 -187.63
N PRO A 450 -9.92 -212.85 -186.44
CA PRO A 450 -10.48 -212.35 -185.17
C PRO A 450 -9.48 -211.69 -184.20
#